data_AF-A0A9J6H9U2-F1
#
_entry.id   AF-A0A9J6H9U2-F1
#
_cell.length_a   1.000
_cell.length_b   1.000
_cell.length_c   1.000
_cell.angle_alpha   90.00
_cell.angle_beta   90.00
_cell.angle_gamma   90.00
#
_symmetry.space_group_name_H-M   'P 1'
#
loop_
_entity.id
_entity.type
_entity.pdbx_description
1 polymer ?
#
loop_
_entity_poly.entity_id
_entity_poly.type
_entity_poly.pdbx_seq_one_letter_code
_entity_poly.pdbx_strand_id
1 'polypeptide(L)'
;MDVLETKLDALMTLHATVEKIEKLVKFLSDKYDDFNKAIVKQEKEIGDLRRRLEVVEKSHTASTVSKLQQEINELDQYSRRQNMEIHGLIPRVGENLLEELNEIASQLELPELREDDLDGLHRLPIKEN
;
A
#
# COMPACT_ATOMS: atom_id res chain seq x y z
N MET A 1 86.62 14.54 1.24
CA MET A 1 85.59 15.12 2.13
C MET A 1 84.25 15.17 1.41
N ASP A 2 84.18 15.69 0.19
CA ASP A 2 82.97 15.81 -0.66
C ASP A 2 82.01 14.60 -0.66
N VAL A 3 82.50 13.39 -0.95
CA VAL A 3 81.62 12.22 -1.15
C VAL A 3 80.88 11.81 0.13
N LEU A 4 81.46 12.05 1.31
CA LEU A 4 80.80 11.77 2.58
C LEU A 4 79.69 12.79 2.85
N GLU A 5 79.94 14.07 2.57
CA GLU A 5 78.96 15.14 2.75
C GLU A 5 77.76 14.95 1.82
N THR A 6 77.99 14.62 0.54
CA THR A 6 76.90 14.34 -0.40
C THR A 6 76.05 13.13 0.01
N LYS A 7 76.66 12.08 0.57
CA LYS A 7 75.93 10.91 1.09
C LYS A 7 75.14 11.26 2.36
N LEU A 8 75.68 12.11 3.21
CA LEU A 8 74.99 12.59 4.41
C LEU A 8 73.77 13.43 4.05
N ASP A 9 73.87 14.34 3.07
CA ASP A 9 72.75 15.15 2.58
C ASP A 9 71.65 14.29 1.94
N ALA A 10 72.03 13.27 1.17
CA ALA A 10 71.09 12.32 0.59
C ALA A 10 70.36 11.52 1.68
N LEU A 11 71.06 11.12 2.74
CA LEU A 11 70.47 10.41 3.88
C LEU A 11 69.49 11.30 4.66
N MET A 12 69.83 12.57 4.88
CA MET A 12 68.94 13.54 5.55
C MET A 12 67.69 13.83 4.72
N THR A 13 67.83 13.91 3.39
CA THR A 13 66.70 14.08 2.47
C THR A 13 65.79 12.86 2.45
N LEU A 14 66.37 11.66 2.48
CA LEU A 14 65.62 10.41 2.57
C LEU A 14 64.84 10.33 3.89
N HIS A 15 65.50 10.64 5.02
CA HIS A 15 64.85 10.68 6.33
C HIS A 15 63.63 11.62 6.34
N ALA A 16 63.79 12.85 5.85
CA ALA A 16 62.70 13.82 5.76
C ALA A 16 61.55 13.34 4.85
N THR A 17 61.85 12.54 3.82
CA THR A 17 60.83 11.96 2.94
C THR A 17 60.09 10.82 3.63
N VAL A 18 60.81 9.96 4.36
CA VAL A 18 60.22 8.87 5.14
C VAL A 18 59.27 9.42 6.21
N GLU A 19 59.66 10.44 6.96
CA GLU A 19 58.76 11.08 7.95
C GLU A 19 57.47 11.65 7.33
N LYS A 20 57.56 12.21 6.12
CA LYS A 20 56.38 12.72 5.40
C LYS A 20 55.47 11.57 4.97
N ILE A 21 56.04 10.48 4.48
CA ILE A 21 55.29 9.28 4.10
C ILE A 21 54.59 8.69 5.33
N GLU A 22 55.28 8.57 6.47
CA GLU A 22 54.69 8.08 7.72
C GLU A 22 53.48 8.93 8.16
N LYS A 23 53.60 10.25 8.07
CA LYS A 23 52.47 11.17 8.37
C LYS A 23 51.30 10.97 7.42
N LEU A 24 51.56 10.81 6.11
CA LEU A 24 50.52 10.57 5.12
C LEU A 24 49.84 9.22 5.32
N VAL A 25 50.61 8.16 5.60
CA VAL A 25 50.09 6.82 5.87
C VAL A 25 49.21 6.85 7.12
N LYS A 26 49.64 7.52 8.19
CA LYS A 26 48.83 7.68 9.40
C LYS A 26 47.52 8.42 9.11
N PHE A 27 47.60 9.54 8.40
CA PHE A 27 46.41 10.30 8.00
C PHE A 27 45.45 9.47 7.15
N LEU A 28 45.97 8.68 6.21
CA LEU A 28 45.14 7.81 5.37
C LEU A 28 44.51 6.67 6.17
N SER A 29 45.24 6.10 7.13
CA SER A 29 44.73 5.09 8.05
C SER A 29 43.56 5.64 8.87
N ASP A 30 43.72 6.84 9.44
CA ASP A 30 42.66 7.49 10.21
C ASP A 30 41.40 7.73 9.35
N LYS A 31 41.58 8.17 8.09
CA LYS A 31 40.48 8.36 7.14
C LYS A 31 39.79 7.05 6.75
N TYR A 32 40.55 5.97 6.62
CA TYR A 32 40.02 4.65 6.32
C TYR A 32 39.15 4.13 7.47
N ASP A 33 39.59 4.32 8.72
CA ASP A 33 38.82 3.93 9.90
C ASP A 33 37.50 4.71 10.00
N ASP A 34 37.52 6.02 9.72
CA ASP A 34 36.30 6.83 9.70
C ASP A 34 35.34 6.40 8.58
N PHE A 35 35.86 6.06 7.41
CA PHE A 35 35.06 5.55 6.29
C PHE A 35 34.42 4.20 6.63
N ASN A 36 35.17 3.29 7.25
CA ASN A 36 34.63 2.01 7.72
C ASN A 36 33.50 2.19 8.75
N LYS A 37 33.67 3.10 9.71
CA LYS A 37 32.60 3.42 10.68
C LYS A 37 31.34 3.92 9.97
N ALA A 38 31.49 4.75 8.93
CA ALA A 38 30.36 5.25 8.15
C ALA A 38 29.66 4.13 7.38
N ILE A 39 30.40 3.20 6.77
CA ILE A 39 29.84 2.02 6.08
C ILE A 39 29.06 1.14 7.06
N VAL A 40 29.65 0.79 8.20
CA VAL A 40 28.98 -0.06 9.21
C VAL A 40 27.69 0.60 9.70
N LYS A 41 27.69 1.93 9.86
CA LYS A 41 26.48 2.68 10.20
C LYS A 41 25.42 2.60 9.09
N GLN A 42 25.81 2.79 7.83
CA GLN A 42 24.91 2.70 6.69
C GLN A 42 24.32 1.30 6.51
N GLU A 43 25.11 0.25 6.67
CA GLU A 43 24.63 -1.13 6.62
C GLU A 43 23.53 -1.38 7.66
N LYS A 44 23.72 -0.85 8.88
CA LYS A 44 22.71 -0.93 9.93
C LYS A 44 21.44 -0.17 9.58
N GLU A 45 21.56 1.04 9.04
CA GLU A 45 20.40 1.87 8.61
C GLU A 45 19.63 1.18 7.46
N ILE A 46 20.32 0.62 6.48
CA ILE A 46 19.71 -0.15 5.38
C ILE A 46 19.00 -1.40 5.92
N GLY A 47 19.59 -2.10 6.89
CA GLY A 47 18.96 -3.24 7.55
C GLY A 47 17.66 -2.87 8.27
N ASP A 48 17.65 -1.77 9.01
CA ASP A 48 16.45 -1.27 9.69
C ASP A 48 15.36 -0.85 8.69
N LEU A 49 15.75 -0.12 7.63
CA LEU A 49 14.83 0.29 6.57
C LEU A 49 14.18 -0.92 5.88
N ARG A 50 14.96 -1.96 5.55
CA ARG A 50 14.44 -3.20 4.97
C ARG A 50 13.44 -3.89 5.90
N ARG A 51 13.73 -3.95 7.20
CA ARG A 51 12.83 -4.53 8.19
C ARG A 51 11.52 -3.75 8.31
N ARG A 52 11.60 -2.42 8.31
CA ARG A 52 10.42 -1.55 8.34
C ARG A 52 9.59 -1.68 7.07
N LEU A 53 10.23 -1.79 5.91
CA LEU A 53 9.55 -2.02 4.63
C LEU A 53 8.80 -3.35 4.65
N GLU A 54 9.43 -4.44 5.10
CA GLU A 54 8.78 -5.75 5.20
C GLU A 54 7.54 -5.74 6.11
N VAL A 55 7.60 -5.02 7.24
CA VAL A 55 6.44 -4.85 8.12
C VAL A 55 5.32 -4.09 7.40
N VAL A 56 5.63 -3.00 6.72
CA VAL A 56 4.63 -2.20 5.99
C VAL A 56 3.99 -3.03 4.87
N GLU A 57 4.80 -3.69 4.03
CA GLU A 57 4.34 -4.53 2.93
C GLU A 57 3.44 -5.68 3.40
N LYS A 58 3.77 -6.32 4.54
CA LYS A 58 2.92 -7.36 5.13
C LYS A 58 1.65 -6.81 5.77
N SER A 59 1.68 -5.57 6.27
CA SER A 59 0.62 -5.06 7.13
C SER A 59 -0.61 -4.51 6.41
N HIS A 60 -0.54 -4.08 5.14
CA HIS A 60 -1.43 -2.98 4.75
C HIS A 60 -2.22 -2.98 3.46
N THR A 61 -2.30 -4.03 2.65
CA THR A 61 -3.08 -3.87 1.41
C THR A 61 -4.02 -5.01 1.11
N ALA A 62 -3.53 -6.24 0.92
CA ALA A 62 -4.43 -7.28 0.41
C ALA A 62 -5.49 -7.74 1.42
N SER A 63 -5.11 -7.97 2.68
CA SER A 63 -6.02 -8.58 3.67
C SER A 63 -7.06 -7.59 4.20
N THR A 64 -6.67 -6.35 4.50
CA THR A 64 -7.60 -5.32 5.00
C THR A 64 -8.57 -4.89 3.91
N VAL A 65 -8.10 -4.67 2.67
CA VAL A 65 -8.98 -4.32 1.56
C VAL A 65 -9.95 -5.45 1.27
N SER A 66 -9.49 -6.71 1.26
CA SER A 66 -10.37 -7.87 1.07
C SER A 66 -11.41 -8.00 2.17
N LYS A 67 -11.05 -7.75 3.43
CA LYS A 67 -12.00 -7.78 4.56
C LYS A 67 -13.04 -6.67 4.46
N LEU A 68 -12.60 -5.44 4.21
CA LEU A 68 -13.50 -4.30 4.03
C LEU A 68 -14.44 -4.51 2.84
N GLN A 69 -13.94 -5.09 1.74
CA GLN A 69 -14.76 -5.44 0.58
C GLN A 69 -15.84 -6.48 0.94
N GLN A 70 -15.49 -7.46 1.76
CA GLN A 70 -16.44 -8.45 2.26
C GLN A 70 -17.50 -7.80 3.16
N GLU A 71 -17.08 -6.96 4.12
CA GLU A 71 -17.99 -6.25 5.01
C GLU A 71 -18.96 -5.33 4.24
N ILE A 72 -18.48 -4.62 3.22
CA ILE A 72 -19.34 -3.81 2.34
C ILE A 72 -20.37 -4.68 1.62
N ASN A 73 -19.95 -5.81 1.06
CA ASN A 73 -20.87 -6.74 0.39
C ASN A 73 -21.92 -7.31 1.35
N GLU A 74 -21.52 -7.65 2.58
CA GLU A 74 -22.44 -8.13 3.61
C GLU A 74 -23.44 -7.05 4.01
N LEU A 75 -23.00 -5.79 4.14
CA LEU A 75 -23.88 -4.65 4.42
C LEU A 75 -24.85 -4.36 3.26
N ASP A 76 -24.38 -4.42 2.02
CA ASP A 76 -25.22 -4.24 0.82
C ASP A 76 -26.28 -5.35 0.72
N GLN A 77 -25.91 -6.60 0.98
CA GLN A 77 -26.86 -7.73 1.04
C GLN A 77 -27.85 -7.57 2.18
N TYR A 78 -27.38 -7.11 3.34
CA TYR A 78 -28.26 -6.84 4.48
C TYR A 78 -29.28 -5.75 4.14
N SER A 79 -28.84 -4.67 3.49
CA SER A 79 -29.72 -3.57 3.06
C SER A 79 -30.80 -4.02 2.07
N ARG A 80 -30.53 -5.06 1.26
CA ARG A 80 -31.48 -5.59 0.26
C ARG A 80 -32.32 -6.75 0.77
N ARG A 81 -32.17 -7.13 2.05
CA ARG A 81 -32.81 -8.33 2.63
C ARG A 81 -34.33 -8.34 2.51
N GLN A 82 -34.96 -7.17 2.59
CA GLN A 82 -36.42 -7.02 2.48
C GLN A 82 -36.87 -6.63 1.07
N ASN A 83 -35.95 -6.48 0.12
CA ASN A 83 -36.28 -6.15 -1.24
C ASN A 83 -36.74 -7.43 -1.97
N MET A 84 -37.82 -7.31 -2.73
CA MET A 84 -38.30 -8.37 -3.62
C MET A 84 -38.15 -7.91 -5.07
N GLU A 85 -37.49 -8.73 -5.89
CA GLU A 85 -37.39 -8.49 -7.33
C GLU A 85 -38.37 -9.39 -8.07
N ILE A 86 -39.22 -8.79 -8.90
CA ILE A 86 -40.26 -9.49 -9.66
C ILE A 86 -39.92 -9.40 -11.14
N HIS A 87 -39.79 -10.55 -11.79
CA HIS A 87 -39.49 -10.67 -13.22
C HIS A 87 -40.72 -11.09 -14.01
N GLY A 88 -40.70 -10.83 -15.32
CA GLY A 88 -41.75 -11.30 -16.26
C GLY A 88 -42.97 -10.38 -16.37
N LEU A 89 -42.95 -9.22 -15.72
CA LEU A 89 -43.97 -8.19 -15.89
C LEU A 89 -43.70 -7.39 -17.16
N ILE A 90 -44.74 -7.22 -17.98
CA ILE A 90 -44.67 -6.47 -19.24
C ILE A 90 -44.90 -4.99 -18.92
N PRO A 91 -43.95 -4.08 -19.24
CA PRO A 91 -44.12 -2.66 -18.95
C PRO A 91 -45.28 -2.05 -19.72
N ARG A 92 -46.09 -1.22 -19.07
CA ARG A 92 -47.17 -0.46 -19.73
C ARG A 92 -47.00 1.05 -19.52
N VAL A 93 -47.40 1.82 -20.53
CA VAL A 93 -47.35 3.29 -20.44
C VAL A 93 -48.37 3.76 -19.41
N GLY A 94 -47.91 4.52 -18.41
CA GLY A 94 -48.77 5.01 -17.33
C GLY A 94 -49.19 3.92 -16.34
N GLU A 95 -48.40 2.84 -16.21
CA GLU A 95 -48.67 1.77 -15.24
C GLU A 95 -48.67 2.27 -13.79
N ASN A 96 -49.60 1.76 -12.99
CA ASN A 96 -49.56 1.86 -11.54
C ASN A 96 -48.97 0.55 -10.99
N LEU A 97 -47.71 0.60 -10.56
CA LEU A 97 -47.00 -0.58 -10.08
C LEU A 97 -47.64 -1.20 -8.83
N LEU A 98 -48.27 -0.39 -7.97
CA LEU A 98 -48.92 -0.90 -6.77
C LEU A 98 -50.19 -1.68 -7.12
N GLU A 99 -50.98 -1.18 -8.09
CA GLU A 99 -52.13 -1.91 -8.62
C GLU A 99 -51.70 -3.23 -9.28
N GLU A 100 -50.67 -3.21 -10.14
CA GLU A 100 -50.15 -4.43 -10.76
C GLU A 100 -49.66 -5.43 -9.70
N LEU A 101 -49.00 -4.96 -8.64
CA LEU A 101 -48.54 -5.82 -7.55
C LEU A 101 -49.72 -6.41 -6.75
N ASN A 102 -50.76 -5.63 -6.52
CA ASN A 102 -51.97 -6.09 -5.83
C ASN A 102 -52.81 -7.07 -6.66
N GLU A 103 -52.80 -6.95 -7.99
CA GLU A 103 -53.36 -7.98 -8.88
C GLU A 103 -52.64 -9.32 -8.69
N ILE A 104 -51.31 -9.29 -8.59
CA ILE A 104 -50.50 -10.50 -8.33
C ILE A 104 -50.76 -11.04 -6.91
N ALA A 105 -50.80 -10.17 -5.90
CA ALA A 105 -51.09 -10.55 -4.51
C ALA A 105 -52.45 -11.24 -4.41
N SER A 106 -53.47 -10.71 -5.07
CA SER A 106 -54.80 -11.31 -5.13
C SER A 106 -54.80 -12.70 -5.76
N GLN A 107 -54.07 -12.90 -6.86
CA GLN A 107 -53.93 -14.23 -7.50
C GLN A 107 -53.21 -15.25 -6.60
N LEU A 108 -52.37 -14.78 -5.68
CA LEU A 108 -51.66 -15.59 -4.69
C LEU A 108 -52.40 -15.70 -3.35
N GLU A 109 -53.62 -15.17 -3.25
CA GLU A 109 -54.42 -15.12 -2.01
C GLU A 109 -53.71 -14.38 -0.85
N LEU A 110 -52.90 -13.37 -1.19
CA LEU A 110 -52.20 -12.50 -0.25
C LEU A 110 -52.98 -11.21 0.02
N PRO A 111 -52.77 -10.56 1.18
CA PRO A 111 -53.37 -9.26 1.47
C PRO A 111 -52.94 -8.18 0.47
N GLU A 112 -53.83 -7.22 0.25
CA GLU A 112 -53.55 -6.04 -0.55
C GLU A 112 -52.53 -5.14 0.17
N LEU A 113 -51.49 -4.73 -0.55
CA LEU A 113 -50.44 -3.85 -0.07
C LEU A 113 -50.86 -2.39 -0.17
N ARG A 114 -50.47 -1.59 0.82
CA ARG A 114 -50.64 -0.13 0.85
C ARG A 114 -49.31 0.57 0.64
N GLU A 115 -49.35 1.86 0.32
CA GLU A 115 -48.13 2.67 0.20
C GLU A 115 -47.32 2.69 1.50
N ASP A 116 -47.98 2.70 2.66
CA ASP A 116 -47.30 2.68 3.97
C ASP A 116 -46.60 1.35 4.29
N ASP A 117 -46.90 0.27 3.54
CA ASP A 117 -46.28 -1.05 3.71
C ASP A 117 -44.97 -1.18 2.92
N LEU A 118 -44.61 -0.17 2.11
CA LEU A 118 -43.51 -0.21 1.15
C LEU A 118 -42.54 0.97 1.36
N ASP A 119 -41.25 0.68 1.48
CA ASP A 119 -40.22 1.72 1.46
C ASP A 119 -39.99 2.30 0.05
N GLY A 120 -40.31 1.54 -1.00
CA GLY A 120 -40.21 1.99 -2.38
C GLY A 120 -40.57 0.93 -3.40
N LEU A 121 -41.15 1.37 -4.53
CA LEU A 121 -41.58 0.51 -5.62
C LEU A 121 -41.22 1.17 -6.96
N HIS A 122 -40.40 0.49 -7.77
CA HIS A 122 -39.94 1.02 -9.05
C HIS A 122 -39.48 -0.10 -9.99
N ARG A 123 -39.49 0.19 -11.30
CA ARG A 123 -38.83 -0.66 -12.30
C ARG A 123 -37.32 -0.53 -12.18
N LEU A 124 -36.61 -1.64 -12.33
CA LEU A 124 -35.16 -1.60 -12.48
C LEU A 124 -34.82 -1.15 -13.92
N PRO A 125 -33.84 -0.26 -14.09
CA PRO A 125 -33.39 0.13 -15.42
C PRO A 125 -32.82 -1.09 -16.14
N ILE A 126 -33.17 -1.23 -17.42
CA ILE A 126 -32.57 -2.23 -18.30
C ILE A 126 -31.09 -1.84 -18.44
N LYS A 127 -30.17 -2.76 -18.10
CA LYS A 127 -28.76 -2.55 -18.43
C LYS A 127 -28.62 -2.50 -19.95
N GLU A 128 -28.27 -1.34 -20.49
CA GLU A 128 -27.71 -1.26 -21.83
C GLU A 128 -26.41 -2.08 -21.83
N ASN A 129 -26.36 -3.15 -22.62
CA ASN A 129 -25.16 -3.94 -22.84
C ASN A 129 -24.24 -3.26 -23.86
#